data_AF-A0A256GR06-F1
#
_entry.id   AF-A0A256GR06-F1
#
_cell.length_a   1.000
_cell.length_b   1.000
_cell.length_c   1.000
_cell.angle_alpha   90.00
_cell.angle_beta   90.00
_cell.angle_gamma   90.00
#
_symmetry.space_group_name_H-M   'P 1'
#
loop_
_entity.id
_entity.type
_entity.pdbx_description
1 polymer ?
#
loop_
_entity_poly.entity_id
_entity_poly.type
_entity_poly.pdbx_seq_one_letter_code
_entity_poly.pdbx_strand_id
1 'polypeptide(L)'
;MKIYTAWSPFETQVYDQSCGDNQETDNDFGKNVGAGFIMDAEGKSLTLSTNSDAYWPNSDNDPDAFIDTVTEFGILSGHFALTQRTSGALNLGSDRPFSLTLQREGSMVLEHPGIQMETRSRGEYGSVRVEMYDASQLTFSGLNIFWGGEFSVYDNARLNFFEEHVTPYTGLTKLYDTSEFNLSTNRIYASNSPEREWRISLADGSPQLNILAHTSGGDPLQTQNEAAPYPEAILDFGASSRGTIAIDMPDANAFMLTLLDSRKTFSVNGKPVYVGNSSQFNHSFQNGVQRNGFTTGVMTITKVR
;
A
#
# COMPACT_ATOMS: atom_id res chain seq x y z
N MET A 1 -11.39 28.65 -7.45
CA MET A 1 -11.75 27.23 -7.34
C MET A 1 -12.95 27.00 -8.24
N LYS A 2 -12.83 26.20 -9.29
CA LYS A 2 -13.92 25.88 -10.22
C LYS A 2 -14.38 24.46 -9.93
N ILE A 3 -15.69 24.29 -9.80
CA ILE A 3 -16.34 22.98 -9.69
C ILE A 3 -16.37 22.41 -11.12
N TYR A 4 -15.72 21.28 -11.33
CA TYR A 4 -15.61 20.65 -12.65
C TYR A 4 -16.45 19.39 -12.72
N THR A 5 -17.12 19.20 -13.86
CA THR A 5 -17.90 17.99 -14.18
C THR A 5 -17.16 17.02 -15.11
N ALA A 6 -15.92 17.34 -15.50
CA ALA A 6 -15.07 16.52 -16.39
C ALA A 6 -13.61 16.60 -15.93
N TRP A 7 -12.86 15.50 -16.01
CA TRP A 7 -11.44 15.45 -15.65
C TRP A 7 -10.58 16.39 -16.52
N SER A 8 -9.59 17.02 -15.90
CA SER A 8 -8.66 17.96 -16.56
C SER A 8 -7.23 17.71 -16.08
N PRO A 9 -6.28 17.38 -16.97
CA PRO A 9 -4.91 17.08 -16.58
C PRO A 9 -4.11 18.33 -16.16
N PHE A 10 -4.56 19.53 -16.55
CA PHE A 10 -3.77 20.76 -16.45
C PHE A 10 -4.00 21.59 -15.18
N GLU A 11 -5.01 21.24 -14.38
CA GLU A 11 -5.40 22.06 -13.24
C GLU A 11 -5.87 21.23 -12.04
N THR A 12 -5.79 21.86 -10.86
CA THR A 12 -6.37 21.31 -9.64
C THR A 12 -7.89 21.37 -9.70
N GLN A 13 -8.53 20.22 -9.53
CA GLN A 13 -9.98 20.11 -9.58
C GLN A 13 -10.55 19.73 -8.22
N VAL A 14 -11.70 20.30 -7.89
CA VAL A 14 -12.47 19.93 -6.69
C VAL A 14 -13.79 19.34 -7.15
N TYR A 15 -14.06 18.13 -6.68
CA TYR A 15 -15.29 17.40 -6.88
C TYR A 15 -16.08 17.44 -5.58
N ASP A 16 -17.19 18.18 -5.58
CA ASP A 16 -18.07 18.34 -4.42
C ASP A 16 -19.43 17.66 -4.66
N GLN A 17 -20.32 17.75 -3.67
CA GLN A 17 -21.64 17.13 -3.73
C GLN A 17 -22.50 17.55 -4.94
N SER A 18 -22.24 18.73 -5.53
CA SER A 18 -23.00 19.23 -6.69
C SER A 18 -22.68 18.49 -7.99
N CYS A 19 -21.53 17.81 -8.06
CA CYS A 19 -21.13 17.03 -9.23
C CYS A 19 -21.90 15.71 -9.35
N GLY A 20 -22.52 15.22 -8.26
CA GLY A 20 -23.31 13.98 -8.26
C GLY A 20 -22.46 12.72 -8.32
N ASP A 21 -23.00 11.64 -8.89
CA ASP A 21 -22.23 10.45 -9.24
C ASP A 21 -21.83 10.58 -10.71
N ASN A 22 -20.56 10.38 -11.03
CA ASN A 22 -20.06 10.53 -12.39
C ASN A 22 -19.13 9.38 -12.80
N GLN A 23 -19.21 9.02 -14.07
CA GLN A 23 -18.33 8.06 -14.69
C GLN A 23 -17.77 8.63 -15.99
N GLU A 24 -16.45 8.61 -16.11
CA GLU A 24 -15.74 9.10 -17.29
C GLU A 24 -14.95 7.96 -17.93
N THR A 25 -14.94 7.93 -19.25
CA THR A 25 -14.11 7.00 -20.03
C THR A 25 -13.34 7.83 -21.03
N ASP A 26 -12.02 7.84 -20.87
CA ASP A 26 -11.08 8.54 -21.75
C ASP A 26 -9.78 7.76 -21.85
N ASN A 27 -8.92 8.14 -22.79
CA ASN A 27 -7.63 7.55 -23.04
C ASN A 27 -6.52 8.14 -22.16
N ASP A 28 -6.78 9.17 -21.36
CA ASP A 28 -5.77 9.76 -20.48
C ASP A 28 -6.42 10.38 -19.23
N PHE A 29 -6.00 9.89 -18.07
CA PHE A 29 -6.35 10.45 -16.76
C PHE A 29 -5.12 10.89 -15.97
N GLY A 30 -4.00 11.16 -16.65
CA GLY A 30 -2.82 11.78 -16.06
C GLY A 30 -3.16 13.14 -15.42
N LYS A 31 -2.28 13.56 -14.51
CA LYS A 31 -2.31 14.88 -13.88
C LYS A 31 -0.94 15.49 -14.00
N ASN A 32 -0.84 16.67 -14.60
CA ASN A 32 0.44 17.33 -14.75
C ASN A 32 1.00 17.73 -13.39
N VAL A 33 2.32 17.96 -13.35
CA VAL A 33 3.00 18.52 -12.17
C VAL A 33 2.27 19.77 -11.68
N GLY A 34 1.94 19.79 -10.37
CA GLY A 34 1.22 20.88 -9.71
C GLY A 34 -0.30 20.92 -9.91
N ALA A 35 -0.85 20.07 -10.79
CA ALA A 35 -2.28 19.89 -10.94
C ALA A 35 -2.79 18.77 -10.02
N GLY A 36 -3.60 19.12 -9.03
CA GLY A 36 -4.14 18.18 -8.05
C GLY A 36 -5.56 17.70 -8.32
N PHE A 37 -6.10 16.96 -7.36
CA PHE A 37 -7.50 16.56 -7.32
C PHE A 37 -8.00 16.45 -5.88
N ILE A 38 -9.18 16.98 -5.60
CA ILE A 38 -9.83 16.87 -4.29
C ILE A 38 -11.23 16.31 -4.49
N MET A 39 -11.52 15.18 -3.85
CA MET A 39 -12.87 14.65 -3.68
C MET A 39 -13.36 15.03 -2.28
N ASP A 40 -14.41 15.84 -2.22
CA ASP A 40 -15.13 16.16 -0.99
C ASP A 40 -16.64 16.09 -1.23
N ALA A 41 -17.10 14.90 -1.54
CA ALA A 41 -18.49 14.64 -1.91
C ALA A 41 -19.01 13.38 -1.21
N GLU A 42 -19.37 13.53 0.07
CA GLU A 42 -19.95 12.44 0.87
C GLU A 42 -21.12 11.75 0.15
N GLY A 43 -21.08 10.41 0.12
CA GLY A 43 -22.09 9.58 -0.53
C GLY A 43 -22.11 9.66 -2.07
N LYS A 44 -21.12 10.31 -2.68
CA LYS A 44 -20.95 10.44 -4.13
C LYS A 44 -19.72 9.72 -4.65
N SER A 45 -19.72 9.46 -5.95
CA SER A 45 -18.66 8.72 -6.62
C SER A 45 -18.17 9.39 -7.91
N LEU A 46 -16.86 9.32 -8.14
CA LEU A 46 -16.23 9.58 -9.43
C LEU A 46 -15.46 8.32 -9.86
N THR A 47 -15.87 7.74 -10.99
CA THR A 47 -15.19 6.58 -11.57
C THR A 47 -14.57 6.95 -12.91
N LEU A 48 -13.26 6.83 -13.01
CA LEU A 48 -12.48 7.03 -14.23
C LEU A 48 -12.12 5.67 -14.81
N SER A 49 -12.26 5.50 -16.12
CA SER A 49 -11.94 4.21 -16.77
C SER A 49 -11.15 4.41 -18.05
N THR A 50 -9.93 3.88 -18.10
CA THR A 50 -9.03 4.05 -19.25
C THR A 50 -8.40 2.73 -19.70
N ASN A 51 -7.84 2.73 -20.91
CA ASN A 51 -7.03 1.62 -21.43
C ASN A 51 -5.53 1.99 -21.51
N SER A 52 -5.17 3.22 -21.16
CA SER A 52 -3.82 3.75 -21.25
C SER A 52 -3.16 3.86 -19.88
N ASP A 53 -1.85 4.13 -19.90
CA ASP A 53 -1.11 4.52 -18.72
C ASP A 53 -1.68 5.81 -18.11
N ALA A 54 -1.58 5.94 -16.79
CA ALA A 54 -1.87 7.17 -16.07
C ALA A 54 -0.65 7.56 -15.25
N TYR A 55 -0.29 8.85 -15.30
CA TYR A 55 0.88 9.39 -14.62
C TYR A 55 0.46 10.47 -13.63
N TRP A 56 0.74 10.23 -12.35
CA TRP A 56 0.50 11.16 -11.25
C TRP A 56 1.81 11.42 -10.48
N PRO A 57 2.53 12.50 -10.81
CA PRO A 57 2.30 13.45 -11.90
C PRO A 57 2.84 13.01 -13.28
N ASN A 58 2.30 13.59 -14.34
CA ASN A 58 2.84 13.56 -15.71
C ASN A 58 3.84 14.72 -15.91
N SER A 59 5.05 14.39 -16.37
CA SER A 59 6.19 15.29 -16.55
C SER A 59 6.55 15.59 -18.01
N ASP A 60 5.83 15.04 -19.01
CA ASP A 60 6.22 15.07 -20.43
C ASP A 60 6.40 16.48 -21.03
N ASN A 61 5.96 17.53 -20.33
CA ASN A 61 6.14 18.94 -20.72
C ASN A 61 6.61 19.84 -19.57
N ASP A 62 7.17 19.28 -18.50
CA ASP A 62 7.62 20.05 -17.33
C ASP A 62 8.97 20.73 -17.65
N PRO A 63 9.07 22.08 -17.64
CA PRO A 63 10.38 22.71 -17.65
C PRO A 63 11.10 22.34 -16.35
N ASP A 64 12.39 21.98 -16.43
CA ASP A 64 13.24 21.55 -15.31
C ASP A 64 13.29 22.52 -14.09
N ALA A 65 12.58 23.64 -14.12
CA ALA A 65 12.48 24.65 -13.08
C ALA A 65 11.48 24.34 -11.94
N PHE A 66 10.63 23.31 -12.05
CA PHE A 66 9.55 23.03 -11.07
C PHE A 66 9.77 21.77 -10.22
N ILE A 67 11.02 21.42 -9.92
CA ILE A 67 11.42 20.21 -9.20
C ILE A 67 10.69 20.02 -7.86
N ASP A 68 10.37 21.11 -7.16
CA ASP A 68 9.72 21.09 -5.83
C ASP A 68 8.18 21.11 -5.88
N THR A 69 7.58 21.08 -7.08
CA THR A 69 6.12 21.19 -7.21
C THR A 69 5.49 19.82 -6.97
N VAL A 70 4.70 19.73 -5.90
CA VAL A 70 3.98 18.51 -5.52
C VAL A 70 2.65 18.44 -6.25
N THR A 71 2.31 17.26 -6.80
CA THR A 71 0.94 16.96 -7.22
C THR A 71 0.20 16.29 -6.06
N GLU A 72 -0.87 16.94 -5.61
CA GLU A 72 -1.60 16.56 -4.40
C GLU A 72 -2.99 16.02 -4.73
N PHE A 73 -3.29 14.85 -4.18
CA PHE A 73 -4.62 14.25 -4.18
C PHE A 73 -5.19 14.26 -2.76
N GLY A 74 -6.44 14.67 -2.63
CA GLY A 74 -7.18 14.63 -1.38
C GLY A 74 -8.50 13.91 -1.55
N ILE A 75 -8.65 12.71 -1.00
CA ILE A 75 -9.93 12.00 -0.97
C ILE A 75 -10.52 12.16 0.43
N LEU A 76 -11.22 13.27 0.62
CA LEU A 76 -11.64 13.72 1.94
C LEU A 76 -13.01 13.24 2.35
N SER A 77 -13.86 12.87 1.39
CA SER A 77 -15.15 12.20 1.58
C SER A 77 -15.64 11.71 0.20
N GLY A 78 -16.49 10.67 0.17
CA GLY A 78 -16.95 10.08 -1.09
C GLY A 78 -15.97 9.04 -1.66
N HIS A 79 -16.23 8.60 -2.88
CA HIS A 79 -15.52 7.49 -3.51
C HIS A 79 -14.88 7.88 -4.85
N PHE A 80 -13.57 7.73 -4.95
CA PHE A 80 -12.83 7.87 -6.20
C PHE A 80 -12.37 6.49 -6.68
N ALA A 81 -12.62 6.17 -7.95
CA ALA A 81 -12.11 4.96 -8.58
C ALA A 81 -11.38 5.28 -9.88
N LEU A 82 -10.23 4.65 -10.10
CA LEU A 82 -9.59 4.56 -11.41
C LEU A 82 -9.49 3.08 -11.80
N THR A 83 -10.07 2.72 -12.95
CA THR A 83 -9.98 1.37 -13.52
C THR A 83 -9.23 1.40 -14.85
N GLN A 84 -8.06 0.74 -14.89
CA GLN A 84 -7.28 0.51 -16.10
C GLN A 84 -7.52 -0.91 -16.64
N ARG A 85 -8.11 -1.04 -17.84
CA ARG A 85 -8.76 -2.31 -18.22
C ARG A 85 -7.87 -3.36 -18.87
N THR A 86 -6.83 -2.99 -19.61
CA THR A 86 -6.14 -3.98 -20.48
C THR A 86 -4.63 -3.85 -20.61
N SER A 87 -4.05 -2.66 -20.48
CA SER A 87 -2.64 -2.46 -20.86
C SER A 87 -1.92 -1.32 -20.16
N GLY A 88 -2.63 -0.47 -19.41
CA GLY A 88 -2.07 0.73 -18.81
C GLY A 88 -1.49 0.49 -17.42
N ALA A 89 -0.32 1.03 -17.10
CA ALA A 89 0.20 1.11 -15.74
C ALA A 89 -0.21 2.42 -15.06
N LEU A 90 -0.36 2.40 -13.74
CA LEU A 90 -0.46 3.61 -12.94
C LEU A 90 0.91 3.93 -12.36
N ASN A 91 1.43 5.10 -12.72
CA ASN A 91 2.73 5.59 -12.30
C ASN A 91 2.54 6.68 -11.25
N LEU A 92 3.03 6.42 -10.04
CA LEU A 92 2.91 7.30 -8.89
C LEU A 92 4.28 7.82 -8.47
N GLY A 93 4.44 9.13 -8.45
CA GLY A 93 5.63 9.77 -7.89
C GLY A 93 6.94 9.42 -8.61
N SER A 94 6.88 9.03 -9.89
CA SER A 94 8.02 8.49 -10.65
C SER A 94 9.20 9.44 -10.79
N ASP A 95 8.96 10.68 -11.26
CA ASP A 95 10.00 11.70 -11.53
C ASP A 95 9.86 12.95 -10.64
N ARG A 96 8.72 13.06 -9.95
CA ARG A 96 8.30 14.24 -9.18
C ARG A 96 7.47 13.80 -7.97
N PRO A 97 7.42 14.58 -6.89
CA PRO A 97 6.66 14.21 -5.71
C PRO A 97 5.15 14.09 -5.97
N PHE A 98 4.57 13.00 -5.48
CA PHE A 98 3.15 12.78 -5.40
C PHE A 98 2.73 12.64 -3.94
N SER A 99 1.69 13.35 -3.54
CA SER A 99 1.08 13.17 -2.22
C SER A 99 -0.39 12.82 -2.32
N LEU A 100 -0.83 11.95 -1.41
CA LEU A 100 -2.21 11.52 -1.28
C LEU A 100 -2.62 11.60 0.18
N THR A 101 -3.72 12.29 0.45
CA THR A 101 -4.37 12.32 1.77
C THR A 101 -5.76 11.73 1.67
N LEU A 102 -6.10 10.79 2.56
CA LEU A 102 -7.47 10.31 2.74
C LEU A 102 -7.96 10.60 4.17
N GLN A 103 -9.18 11.09 4.30
CA GLN A 103 -9.81 11.42 5.59
C GLN A 103 -11.34 11.37 5.49
N ARG A 104 -12.06 11.62 6.60
CA ARG A 104 -13.54 11.59 6.76
C ARG A 104 -14.24 10.54 5.88
N GLU A 105 -13.82 9.28 6.05
CA GLU A 105 -14.37 8.11 5.34
C GLU A 105 -14.19 8.10 3.81
N GLY A 106 -13.33 8.98 3.28
CA GLY A 106 -12.96 9.00 1.87
C GLY A 106 -12.39 7.65 1.41
N SER A 107 -12.81 7.21 0.23
CA SER A 107 -12.44 5.92 -0.34
C SER A 107 -11.80 6.10 -1.72
N MET A 108 -10.64 5.47 -1.92
CA MET A 108 -9.95 5.43 -3.20
C MET A 108 -9.71 3.97 -3.62
N VAL A 109 -10.13 3.62 -4.83
CA VAL A 109 -9.89 2.30 -5.41
C VAL A 109 -9.16 2.45 -6.74
N LEU A 110 -8.05 1.75 -6.87
CA LEU A 110 -7.19 1.76 -8.03
C LEU A 110 -7.08 0.34 -8.57
N GLU A 111 -7.81 0.07 -9.65
CA GLU A 111 -7.78 -1.21 -10.36
C GLU A 111 -6.85 -1.08 -11.57
N HIS A 112 -5.81 -1.91 -11.62
CA HIS A 112 -4.76 -1.77 -12.61
C HIS A 112 -4.14 -3.12 -13.02
N PRO A 113 -3.60 -3.25 -14.24
CA PRO A 113 -2.73 -4.37 -14.57
C PRO A 113 -1.34 -4.22 -13.93
N GLY A 114 -0.92 -3.00 -13.57
CA GLY A 114 0.36 -2.76 -12.90
C GLY A 114 0.48 -1.37 -12.27
N ILE A 115 1.12 -1.29 -11.11
CA ILE A 115 1.53 -0.02 -10.49
C ILE A 115 3.03 0.07 -10.38
N GLN A 116 3.53 1.27 -10.67
CA GLN A 116 4.88 1.66 -10.39
C GLN A 116 4.90 2.89 -9.46
N MET A 117 5.26 2.67 -8.20
CA MET A 117 5.57 3.74 -7.25
C MET A 117 7.08 3.98 -7.27
N GLU A 118 7.48 5.21 -7.63
CA GLU A 118 8.88 5.62 -7.79
C GLU A 118 9.59 4.84 -8.93
N THR A 119 10.47 5.48 -9.70
CA THR A 119 11.23 4.78 -10.75
C THR A 119 12.64 4.41 -10.31
N ARG A 120 13.14 3.28 -10.85
CA ARG A 120 14.54 2.82 -10.69
C ARG A 120 15.54 3.63 -11.52
N SER A 121 15.07 4.56 -12.36
CA SER A 121 15.88 5.16 -13.40
C SER A 121 15.51 6.63 -13.59
N ARG A 122 16.26 7.48 -12.89
CA ARG A 122 16.50 8.93 -13.08
C ARG A 122 15.78 9.87 -12.10
N GLY A 123 16.60 10.68 -11.43
CA GLY A 123 16.21 11.88 -10.68
C GLY A 123 15.99 11.64 -9.20
N GLU A 124 16.80 12.25 -8.35
CA GLU A 124 16.74 12.24 -6.88
C GLU A 124 15.46 12.91 -6.29
N TYR A 125 14.38 13.03 -7.07
CA TYR A 125 13.24 13.93 -6.84
C TYR A 125 11.86 13.26 -6.85
N GLY A 126 11.74 12.02 -7.35
CA GLY A 126 10.49 11.26 -7.29
C GLY A 126 10.22 10.75 -5.86
N SER A 127 8.98 10.89 -5.39
CA SER A 127 8.55 10.34 -4.09
C SER A 127 7.05 10.13 -4.05
N VAL A 128 6.62 9.12 -3.29
CA VAL A 128 5.21 8.91 -2.95
C VAL A 128 5.02 9.09 -1.44
N ARG A 129 4.11 9.97 -1.04
CA ARG A 129 3.67 10.12 0.36
C ARG A 129 2.17 9.91 0.47
N VAL A 130 1.76 9.01 1.35
CA VAL A 130 0.35 8.72 1.62
C VAL A 130 0.05 8.89 3.10
N GLU A 131 -0.96 9.68 3.41
CA GLU A 131 -1.50 9.84 4.76
C GLU A 131 -2.97 9.48 4.81
N MET A 132 -3.36 8.66 5.79
CA MET A 132 -4.72 8.15 5.91
C MET A 132 -5.24 8.32 7.33
N TYR A 133 -6.43 8.90 7.47
CA TYR A 133 -7.10 9.22 8.73
C TYR A 133 -8.57 8.79 8.70
N ASP A 134 -9.27 8.84 9.83
CA ASP A 134 -10.75 8.85 9.91
C ASP A 134 -11.46 7.78 9.06
N ALA A 135 -11.30 6.50 9.39
CA ALA A 135 -11.94 5.35 8.72
C ALA A 135 -11.82 5.30 7.18
N SER A 136 -10.91 6.08 6.59
CA SER A 136 -10.69 6.14 5.16
C SER A 136 -10.13 4.82 4.61
N GLN A 137 -10.26 4.63 3.30
CA GLN A 137 -9.87 3.38 2.64
C GLN A 137 -9.12 3.63 1.34
N LEU A 138 -7.96 3.00 1.20
CA LEU A 138 -7.18 3.00 -0.03
C LEU A 138 -6.96 1.55 -0.47
N THR A 139 -7.42 1.22 -1.67
CA THR A 139 -7.28 -0.12 -2.24
C THR A 139 -6.57 -0.04 -3.57
N PHE A 140 -5.48 -0.81 -3.68
CA PHE A 140 -4.82 -1.16 -4.91
C PHE A 140 -5.19 -2.60 -5.25
N SER A 141 -5.60 -2.84 -6.50
CA SER A 141 -5.90 -4.20 -6.95
C SER A 141 -5.45 -4.42 -8.38
N GLY A 142 -4.68 -5.48 -8.58
CA GLY A 142 -4.06 -5.74 -9.85
C GLY A 142 -3.20 -6.99 -9.91
N LEU A 143 -2.36 -7.04 -10.96
CA LEU A 143 -1.42 -8.13 -11.16
C LEU A 143 -0.09 -7.85 -10.46
N ASN A 144 0.41 -6.62 -10.54
CA ASN A 144 1.75 -6.27 -10.07
C ASN A 144 1.78 -4.91 -9.39
N ILE A 145 2.47 -4.83 -8.26
CA ILE A 145 2.85 -3.57 -7.64
C ILE A 145 4.37 -3.50 -7.42
N PHE A 146 5.00 -2.44 -7.91
CA PHE A 146 6.30 -2.00 -7.44
C PHE A 146 6.08 -0.98 -6.33
N TRP A 147 6.21 -1.44 -5.09
CA TRP A 147 5.81 -0.69 -3.91
C TRP A 147 6.98 0.13 -3.37
N GLY A 148 6.83 1.45 -3.48
CA GLY A 148 7.75 2.48 -2.99
C GLY A 148 6.98 3.55 -2.22
N GLY A 149 7.69 4.41 -1.50
CA GLY A 149 7.12 5.56 -0.80
C GLY A 149 6.82 5.37 0.68
N GLU A 150 6.38 6.46 1.31
CA GLU A 150 6.06 6.53 2.72
C GLU A 150 4.55 6.53 2.94
N PHE A 151 4.05 5.58 3.74
CA PHE A 151 2.64 5.47 4.08
C PHE A 151 2.49 5.64 5.58
N SER A 152 1.60 6.52 6.02
CA SER A 152 1.22 6.68 7.43
C SER A 152 -0.29 6.50 7.56
N VAL A 153 -0.71 5.44 8.26
CA VAL A 153 -2.11 5.03 8.39
C VAL A 153 -2.53 5.14 9.85
N TYR A 154 -3.51 5.99 10.14
CA TYR A 154 -3.96 6.34 11.48
C TYR A 154 -5.40 5.87 11.76
N ASP A 155 -5.82 6.04 13.01
CA ASP A 155 -7.19 5.79 13.48
C ASP A 155 -7.67 4.36 13.16
N ASN A 156 -8.76 4.22 12.43
CA ASN A 156 -9.33 2.97 11.94
C ASN A 156 -9.32 2.90 10.40
N ALA A 157 -8.41 3.66 9.76
CA ALA A 157 -8.25 3.64 8.30
C ALA A 157 -7.69 2.29 7.81
N ARG A 158 -7.98 1.96 6.55
CA ARG A 158 -7.63 0.66 5.94
C ARG A 158 -6.87 0.82 4.64
N LEU A 159 -5.66 0.29 4.62
CA LEU A 159 -4.85 0.13 3.41
C LEU A 159 -5.00 -1.30 2.89
N ASN A 160 -5.25 -1.47 1.59
CA ASN A 160 -5.39 -2.79 0.97
C ASN A 160 -4.56 -2.87 -0.30
N PHE A 161 -3.63 -3.83 -0.36
CA PHE A 161 -2.91 -4.22 -1.56
C PHE A 161 -3.37 -5.62 -1.94
N PHE A 162 -4.12 -5.75 -3.03
CA PHE A 162 -4.64 -7.01 -3.54
C PHE A 162 -3.99 -7.31 -4.89
N GLU A 163 -2.77 -7.84 -4.82
CA GLU A 163 -1.84 -7.92 -5.95
C GLU A 163 -1.31 -9.34 -6.11
N GLU A 164 -1.34 -9.88 -7.33
CA GLU A 164 -0.77 -11.22 -7.56
C GLU A 164 0.73 -11.27 -7.20
N HIS A 165 1.46 -10.18 -7.51
CA HIS A 165 2.89 -10.04 -7.29
C HIS A 165 3.25 -8.68 -6.66
N VAL A 166 4.00 -8.73 -5.55
CA VAL A 166 4.43 -7.53 -4.83
C VAL A 166 5.94 -7.44 -4.86
N THR A 167 6.49 -6.38 -5.44
CA THR A 167 7.93 -6.08 -5.42
C THR A 167 8.17 -4.83 -4.58
N PRO A 168 8.47 -4.96 -3.28
CA PRO A 168 8.87 -3.82 -2.47
C PRO A 168 10.19 -3.24 -3.01
N TYR A 169 10.30 -1.92 -2.95
CA TYR A 169 11.43 -1.16 -3.44
C TYR A 169 12.07 -0.32 -2.34
N THR A 170 11.34 0.63 -1.78
CA THR A 170 11.82 1.63 -0.81
C THR A 170 10.68 2.04 0.11
N GLY A 171 11.04 2.58 1.27
CA GLY A 171 10.11 3.32 2.09
C GLY A 171 9.56 2.56 3.28
N LEU A 172 8.68 3.25 3.99
CA LEU A 172 8.25 2.87 5.33
C LEU A 172 6.75 3.05 5.42
N THR A 173 6.07 1.94 5.70
CA THR A 173 4.64 1.95 5.99
C THR A 173 4.45 1.85 7.49
N LYS A 174 3.87 2.89 8.09
CA LYS A 174 3.59 2.98 9.52
C LYS A 174 2.10 2.87 9.77
N LEU A 175 1.75 1.97 10.67
CA LEU A 175 0.39 1.72 11.12
C LEU A 175 0.27 2.20 12.56
N TYR A 176 -0.74 3.01 12.84
CA TYR A 176 -1.03 3.59 14.15
C TYR A 176 -2.43 3.18 14.64
N ASP A 177 -2.72 3.43 15.92
CA ASP A 177 -4.03 3.28 16.52
C ASP A 177 -4.69 1.92 16.27
N THR A 178 -5.79 1.86 15.54
CA THR A 178 -6.53 0.63 15.16
C THR A 178 -6.52 0.40 13.66
N SER A 179 -5.58 1.02 12.95
CA SER A 179 -5.44 0.94 11.50
C SER A 179 -5.20 -0.49 11.03
N GLU A 180 -5.58 -0.77 9.79
CA GLU A 180 -5.46 -2.08 9.19
C GLU A 180 -4.71 -2.00 7.86
N PHE A 181 -3.74 -2.89 7.66
CA PHE A 181 -3.12 -3.12 6.36
C PHE A 181 -3.32 -4.57 5.93
N ASN A 182 -4.02 -4.77 4.83
CA ASN A 182 -4.19 -6.05 4.17
C ASN A 182 -3.29 -6.14 2.93
N LEU A 183 -2.32 -7.04 2.95
CA LEU A 183 -1.43 -7.36 1.84
C LEU A 183 -1.76 -8.77 1.34
N SER A 184 -2.61 -8.88 0.32
CA SER A 184 -2.90 -10.16 -0.34
C SER A 184 -2.01 -10.33 -1.55
N THR A 185 -1.18 -11.38 -1.54
CA THR A 185 -0.31 -11.73 -2.66
C THR A 185 0.06 -13.21 -2.66
N ASN A 186 0.53 -13.72 -3.79
CA ASN A 186 1.14 -15.05 -3.81
C ASN A 186 2.60 -15.00 -3.35
N ARG A 187 3.26 -13.87 -3.56
CA ARG A 187 4.69 -13.72 -3.29
C ARG A 187 5.10 -12.26 -3.17
N ILE A 188 5.84 -11.96 -2.11
CA ILE A 188 6.63 -10.74 -1.97
C ILE A 188 8.02 -11.02 -2.54
N TYR A 189 8.41 -10.29 -3.59
CA TYR A 189 9.71 -10.44 -4.23
C TYR A 189 10.76 -9.65 -3.46
N ALA A 190 11.67 -10.37 -2.81
CA ALA A 190 12.86 -9.78 -2.25
C ALA A 190 13.70 -9.13 -3.36
N SER A 191 14.29 -7.98 -3.04
CA SER A 191 15.19 -7.30 -3.95
C SER A 191 16.64 -7.41 -3.47
N ASN A 192 17.52 -7.96 -4.31
CA ASN A 192 18.94 -8.21 -4.00
C ASN A 192 19.84 -6.95 -3.90
N SER A 193 19.29 -5.74 -3.67
CA SER A 193 20.09 -4.50 -3.58
C SER A 193 20.01 -3.93 -2.17
N PRO A 194 21.13 -3.64 -1.49
CA PRO A 194 21.17 -3.10 -0.13
C PRO A 194 20.57 -1.69 0.01
N GLU A 195 20.31 -0.98 -1.09
CA GLU A 195 19.64 0.34 -1.10
C GLU A 195 18.10 0.25 -0.95
N ARG A 196 17.55 -0.96 -0.73
CA ARG A 196 16.10 -1.25 -0.83
C ARG A 196 15.52 -1.75 0.49
N GLU A 197 15.79 -0.99 1.55
CA GLU A 197 15.19 -1.23 2.87
C GLU A 197 13.73 -0.77 2.84
N TRP A 198 12.82 -1.75 2.76
CA TRP A 198 11.41 -1.53 3.01
C TRP A 198 11.06 -2.07 4.39
N ARG A 199 10.05 -1.47 5.04
CA ARG A 199 9.56 -1.93 6.33
C ARG A 199 8.09 -1.60 6.52
N ILE A 200 7.37 -2.51 7.17
CA ILE A 200 6.05 -2.24 7.76
C ILE A 200 6.25 -2.15 9.27
N SER A 201 5.94 -0.99 9.84
CA SER A 201 6.03 -0.73 11.27
C SER A 201 4.62 -0.61 11.85
N LEU A 202 4.28 -1.48 12.79
CA LEU A 202 3.14 -1.35 13.68
C LEU A 202 3.55 -0.37 14.78
N ALA A 203 3.51 0.92 14.49
CA ALA A 203 4.26 1.98 15.17
C ALA A 203 3.73 2.31 16.57
N ASP A 204 2.42 2.45 16.73
CA ASP A 204 1.78 2.70 18.03
C ASP A 204 0.33 2.20 18.05
N GLY A 205 -0.27 2.06 19.24
CA GLY A 205 -1.64 1.57 19.40
C GLY A 205 -1.76 0.05 19.27
N SER A 206 -2.82 -0.42 18.64
CA SER A 206 -3.12 -1.83 18.33
C SER A 206 -3.46 -2.06 16.85
N PRO A 207 -2.58 -1.67 15.91
CA PRO A 207 -2.82 -1.84 14.48
C PRO A 207 -2.79 -3.32 14.07
N GLN A 208 -3.37 -3.62 12.92
CA GLN A 208 -3.40 -4.97 12.34
C GLN A 208 -2.71 -5.00 10.98
N LEU A 209 -1.80 -5.95 10.82
CA LEU A 209 -1.18 -6.29 9.54
C LEU A 209 -1.58 -7.72 9.16
N ASN A 210 -2.22 -7.86 8.01
CA ASN A 210 -2.61 -9.15 7.46
C ASN A 210 -1.83 -9.39 6.16
N ILE A 211 -0.91 -10.35 6.17
CA ILE A 211 -0.20 -10.81 4.97
C ILE A 211 -0.88 -12.10 4.51
N LEU A 212 -1.67 -12.00 3.45
CA LEU A 212 -2.62 -13.02 3.02
C LEU A 212 -2.13 -13.69 1.74
N ALA A 213 -2.38 -15.00 1.62
CA ALA A 213 -2.15 -15.70 0.37
C ALA A 213 -3.25 -15.29 -0.64
N HIS A 214 -2.89 -15.02 -1.88
CA HIS A 214 -3.87 -14.71 -2.93
C HIS A 214 -4.53 -15.98 -3.49
N THR A 215 -3.78 -17.09 -3.54
CA THR A 215 -4.26 -18.38 -4.07
C THR A 215 -3.77 -19.56 -3.24
N SER A 216 -4.31 -20.76 -3.54
CA SER A 216 -3.93 -22.01 -2.89
C SER A 216 -2.43 -22.29 -3.00
N GLY A 217 -1.78 -22.56 -1.87
CA GLY A 217 -0.33 -22.81 -1.82
C GLY A 217 0.52 -21.54 -1.89
N GLY A 218 -0.09 -20.35 -1.90
CA GLY A 218 0.61 -19.08 -1.76
C GLY A 218 1.42 -19.03 -0.47
N ASP A 219 2.65 -18.51 -0.58
CA ASP A 219 3.59 -18.34 0.52
C ASP A 219 4.19 -16.93 0.41
N PRO A 220 3.45 -15.88 0.85
CA PRO A 220 3.80 -14.49 0.59
C PRO A 220 5.22 -14.15 1.03
N LEU A 221 5.63 -14.62 2.21
CA LEU A 221 6.97 -14.39 2.76
C LEU A 221 7.98 -15.47 2.36
N GLN A 222 7.62 -16.40 1.48
CA GLN A 222 8.48 -17.50 1.06
C GLN A 222 9.04 -18.25 2.28
N THR A 223 8.19 -18.54 3.27
CA THR A 223 8.55 -19.24 4.51
C THR A 223 9.24 -20.57 4.22
N GLN A 224 9.01 -21.22 3.08
CA GLN A 224 9.70 -22.46 2.72
C GLN A 224 11.12 -22.30 2.13
N ASN A 225 11.55 -21.08 1.79
CA ASN A 225 12.87 -20.81 1.21
C ASN A 225 13.81 -20.10 2.20
N GLU A 226 14.67 -20.84 2.89
CA GLU A 226 15.58 -20.29 3.91
C GLU A 226 16.51 -19.18 3.41
N ALA A 227 16.82 -19.18 2.10
CA ALA A 227 17.71 -18.22 1.47
C ALA A 227 16.98 -17.01 0.83
N ALA A 228 15.71 -16.77 1.17
CA ALA A 228 14.96 -15.62 0.66
C ALA A 228 15.67 -14.30 1.04
N PRO A 229 16.05 -13.45 0.06
CA PRO A 229 16.99 -12.35 0.28
C PRO A 229 16.32 -11.05 0.77
N TYR A 230 15.42 -11.14 1.75
CA TYR A 230 14.79 -9.94 2.34
C TYR A 230 15.77 -9.17 3.22
N PRO A 231 15.61 -7.84 3.34
CA PRO A 231 16.24 -7.09 4.42
C PRO A 231 15.89 -7.68 5.79
N GLU A 232 16.77 -7.49 6.78
CA GLU A 232 16.43 -7.82 8.16
C GLU A 232 15.34 -6.85 8.66
N ALA A 233 14.53 -7.28 9.63
CA ALA A 233 13.58 -6.42 10.33
C ALA A 233 12.52 -5.74 9.44
N ILE A 234 12.01 -6.46 8.43
CA ILE A 234 10.95 -5.95 7.54
C ILE A 234 9.59 -5.78 8.24
N LEU A 235 9.35 -6.54 9.32
CA LEU A 235 8.16 -6.42 10.16
C LEU A 235 8.58 -5.87 11.52
N ASP A 236 8.20 -4.64 11.81
CA ASP A 236 8.63 -3.91 13.01
C ASP A 236 7.45 -3.62 13.92
N PHE A 237 7.64 -3.86 15.20
CA PHE A 237 6.71 -3.41 16.24
C PHE A 237 7.31 -2.21 16.96
N GLY A 238 6.55 -1.12 17.05
CA GLY A 238 6.94 0.02 17.86
C GLY A 238 7.02 -0.33 19.35
N ALA A 239 7.79 0.46 20.10
CA ALA A 239 8.06 0.26 21.53
C ALA A 239 6.77 0.11 22.34
N SER A 240 5.79 0.97 22.09
CA SER A 240 4.48 1.03 22.77
C SER A 240 3.39 0.21 22.09
N SER A 241 3.65 -0.27 20.86
CA SER A 241 2.66 -0.98 20.07
C SER A 241 2.23 -2.30 20.71
N ARG A 242 0.93 -2.58 20.60
CA ARG A 242 0.25 -3.85 20.88
C ARG A 242 -0.33 -4.46 19.61
N GLY A 243 0.27 -4.14 18.46
CA GLY A 243 -0.19 -4.57 17.17
C GLY A 243 -0.19 -6.09 16.98
N THR A 244 -0.94 -6.53 15.98
CA THR A 244 -1.05 -7.93 15.58
C THR A 244 -0.65 -8.11 14.12
N ILE A 245 0.14 -9.13 13.85
CA ILE A 245 0.48 -9.58 12.50
C ILE A 245 -0.13 -10.96 12.29
N ALA A 246 -0.93 -11.13 11.24
CA ALA A 246 -1.37 -12.42 10.75
C ALA A 246 -0.71 -12.72 9.40
N ILE A 247 -0.12 -13.91 9.27
CA ILE A 247 0.60 -14.33 8.06
C ILE A 247 0.01 -15.65 7.60
N ASP A 248 -0.56 -15.66 6.40
CA ASP A 248 -0.97 -16.88 5.71
C ASP A 248 0.27 -17.61 5.18
N MET A 249 0.27 -18.93 5.29
CA MET A 249 1.35 -19.80 4.82
C MET A 249 0.83 -21.22 4.54
N PRO A 250 1.53 -22.04 3.73
CA PRO A 250 1.05 -23.37 3.37
C PRO A 250 0.72 -24.28 4.57
N ASP A 251 1.54 -24.23 5.62
CA ASP A 251 1.30 -24.92 6.90
C ASP A 251 1.83 -24.05 8.05
N ALA A 252 0.96 -23.67 8.98
CA ALA A 252 1.33 -22.83 10.11
C ALA A 252 1.77 -23.68 11.31
N ASN A 253 3.04 -23.55 11.68
CA ASN A 253 3.62 -24.29 12.80
C ASN A 253 4.84 -23.56 13.40
N ALA A 254 5.35 -24.06 14.52
CA ALA A 254 6.49 -23.47 15.23
C ALA A 254 7.81 -23.50 14.42
N PHE A 255 7.97 -24.45 13.50
CA PHE A 255 9.13 -24.51 12.62
C PHE A 255 9.16 -23.32 11.65
N MET A 256 8.01 -22.95 11.07
CA MET A 256 7.89 -21.73 10.25
C MET A 256 8.23 -20.46 11.03
N LEU A 257 7.80 -20.35 12.30
CA LEU A 257 8.15 -19.20 13.15
C LEU A 257 9.66 -19.15 13.39
N THR A 258 10.27 -20.29 13.73
CA THR A 258 11.72 -20.40 13.94
C THR A 258 12.51 -19.98 12.71
N LEU A 259 12.00 -20.30 11.53
CA LEU A 259 12.61 -19.94 10.25
C LEU A 259 12.47 -18.44 9.93
N LEU A 260 11.33 -17.82 10.24
CA LEU A 260 11.19 -16.36 10.12
C LEU A 260 12.09 -15.62 11.13
N ASP A 261 12.21 -16.16 12.34
CA ASP A 261 13.09 -15.66 13.39
C ASP A 261 14.58 -15.77 13.00
N SER A 262 15.01 -16.90 12.40
CA SER A 262 16.39 -17.08 11.95
C SER A 262 16.77 -16.12 10.81
N ARG A 263 15.79 -15.73 9.98
CA ARG A 263 15.91 -14.68 8.97
C ARG A 263 15.82 -13.26 9.55
N LYS A 264 15.63 -13.13 10.86
CA LYS A 264 15.46 -11.83 11.55
C LYS A 264 14.31 -11.00 10.96
N THR A 265 13.22 -11.66 10.58
CA THR A 265 12.06 -11.02 9.92
C THR A 265 11.44 -9.95 10.81
N PHE A 266 11.42 -10.19 12.12
CA PHE A 266 10.74 -9.35 13.10
C PHE A 266 11.70 -8.44 13.86
N SER A 267 11.20 -7.28 14.26
CA SER A 267 11.95 -6.32 15.07
C SER A 267 11.08 -5.56 16.07
N VAL A 268 11.74 -4.95 17.06
CA VAL A 268 11.15 -3.94 17.94
C VAL A 268 11.97 -2.67 17.85
N ASN A 269 11.36 -1.56 17.44
CA ASN A 269 12.03 -0.29 17.13
C ASN A 269 13.23 -0.49 16.18
N GLY A 270 13.02 -1.27 15.12
CA GLY A 270 14.02 -1.56 14.10
C GLY A 270 15.17 -2.46 14.54
N LYS A 271 15.16 -2.98 15.78
CA LYS A 271 16.15 -3.97 16.25
C LYS A 271 15.60 -5.38 16.09
N PRO A 272 16.27 -6.28 15.36
CA PRO A 272 15.83 -7.66 15.22
C PRO A 272 15.54 -8.37 16.55
N VAL A 273 14.47 -9.16 16.59
CA VAL A 273 14.08 -9.97 17.75
C VAL A 273 13.70 -11.39 17.35
N TYR A 274 13.81 -12.32 18.30
CA TYR A 274 13.31 -13.69 18.18
C TYR A 274 11.95 -13.78 18.86
N VAL A 275 10.87 -13.82 18.09
CA VAL A 275 9.49 -13.80 18.59
C VAL A 275 9.15 -15.10 19.30
N GLY A 276 9.62 -16.25 18.80
CA GLY A 276 9.25 -17.57 19.33
C GLY A 276 9.64 -17.81 20.80
N ASN A 277 10.67 -17.11 21.30
CA ASN A 277 11.19 -17.27 22.66
C ASN A 277 11.05 -16.00 23.52
N SER A 278 10.29 -15.00 23.06
CA SER A 278 10.16 -13.72 23.74
C SER A 278 8.88 -13.64 24.56
N SER A 279 9.01 -13.22 25.83
CA SER A 279 7.86 -12.92 26.70
C SER A 279 7.06 -11.66 26.31
N GLN A 280 7.54 -10.91 25.30
CA GLN A 280 6.85 -9.72 24.78
C GLN A 280 5.77 -10.08 23.74
N PHE A 281 5.75 -11.32 23.26
CA PHE A 281 4.87 -11.74 22.17
C PHE A 281 4.06 -12.97 22.54
N ASN A 282 2.79 -12.96 22.15
CA ASN A 282 1.99 -14.17 22.02
C ASN A 282 1.99 -14.58 20.55
N HIS A 283 2.05 -15.88 20.30
CA HIS A 283 1.89 -16.43 18.95
C HIS A 283 0.96 -17.63 18.95
N SER A 284 0.24 -17.82 17.84
CA SER A 284 -0.64 -18.96 17.63
C SER A 284 -0.56 -19.45 16.19
N PHE A 285 -0.92 -20.71 15.99
CA PHE A 285 -0.94 -21.38 14.71
C PHE A 285 -2.31 -21.99 14.49
N GLN A 286 -2.92 -21.69 13.36
CA GLN A 286 -4.19 -22.28 12.95
C GLN A 286 -4.04 -22.84 11.55
N ASN A 287 -4.31 -24.14 11.40
CA ASN A 287 -4.38 -24.78 10.09
C ASN A 287 -5.84 -25.03 9.70
N GLY A 288 -6.10 -25.17 8.40
CA GLY A 288 -7.45 -25.41 7.90
C GLY A 288 -8.28 -24.14 7.69
N VAL A 289 -7.65 -22.96 7.70
CA VAL A 289 -8.35 -21.68 7.52
C VAL A 289 -8.81 -21.54 6.07
N GLN A 290 -10.09 -21.26 5.86
CA GLN A 290 -10.65 -21.07 4.52
C GLN A 290 -10.41 -19.63 4.04
N ARG A 291 -9.91 -19.49 2.81
CA ARG A 291 -9.67 -18.23 2.09
C ARG A 291 -10.22 -18.36 0.68
N ASN A 292 -11.20 -17.56 0.28
CA ASN A 292 -11.67 -17.44 -1.11
C ASN A 292 -11.65 -18.75 -1.95
N GLY A 293 -12.15 -19.87 -1.39
CA GLY A 293 -12.21 -21.17 -2.06
C GLY A 293 -11.00 -22.11 -1.89
N PHE A 294 -9.98 -21.75 -1.12
CA PHE A 294 -8.85 -22.60 -0.76
C PHE A 294 -8.59 -22.62 0.75
N THR A 295 -7.73 -23.53 1.18
CA THR A 295 -7.34 -23.70 2.59
C THR A 295 -5.89 -23.27 2.81
N THR A 296 -5.62 -22.59 3.91
CA THR A 296 -4.27 -22.14 4.30
C THR A 296 -4.02 -22.32 5.80
N GLY A 297 -2.75 -22.26 6.20
CA GLY A 297 -2.33 -22.06 7.58
C GLY A 297 -2.18 -20.58 7.89
N VAL A 298 -2.43 -20.19 9.14
CA VAL A 298 -2.27 -18.83 9.62
C VAL A 298 -1.42 -18.83 10.88
N MET A 299 -0.32 -18.06 10.84
CA MET A 299 0.45 -17.70 12.01
C MET A 299 0.01 -16.32 12.47
N THR A 300 -0.37 -16.19 13.74
CA THR A 300 -0.68 -14.90 14.36
C THR A 300 0.37 -14.56 15.39
N ILE A 301 0.88 -13.33 15.37
CA ILE A 301 1.84 -12.79 16.34
C ILE A 301 1.27 -11.49 16.88
N THR A 302 1.10 -11.41 18.20
CA THR A 302 0.61 -10.20 18.87
C THR A 302 1.64 -9.74 19.90
N LYS A 303 2.02 -8.47 19.85
CA LYS A 303 2.86 -7.87 20.89
C LYS A 303 2.00 -7.54 22.11
N VAL A 304 2.39 -8.03 23.27
CA VAL A 304 1.61 -7.92 24.52
C VAL A 304 2.25 -7.02 25.57
N ARG A 305 3.50 -6.59 25.36
CA ARG A 305 4.25 -5.71 26.26
C ARG A 305 5.12 -4.72 25.51
#